data_AF-A0A060C3Y6-F1
#
_entry.id   AF-A0A060C3Y6-F1
#
_cell.length_a   1.000
_cell.length_b   1.000
_cell.length_c   1.000
_cell.angle_alpha   90.00
_cell.angle_beta   90.00
_cell.angle_gamma   90.00
#
_symmetry.space_group_name_H-M   'P 1'
#
loop_
_entity.id
_entity.type
_entity.pdbx_description
1 polymer ?
#
loop_
_entity_poly.entity_id
_entity_poly.type
_entity_poly.pdbx_seq_one_letter_code
_entity_poly.pdbx_strand_id
1 'polypeptide(L)' 'ALFAEMGFNIYRMSISWSRIFPMGDEEQPNEAGLAFYDRVFA' A
#
# COMPACT_ATOMS: atom_id res chain seq x y z
N ALA A 1 3.81 11.62 9.96
CA ALA A 1 4.41 12.61 10.89
C ALA A 1 5.90 12.36 11.07
N LEU A 2 6.33 11.32 11.81
CA LEU A 2 7.75 11.04 12.09
C LEU A 2 8.69 11.00 10.87
N PHE A 3 8.31 10.35 9.75
CA PHE A 3 9.17 10.31 8.56
C PHE A 3 9.42 11.68 7.93
N ALA A 4 8.43 12.58 7.99
CA ALA A 4 8.58 13.94 7.51
C ALA A 4 9.47 14.77 8.46
N GLU A 5 9.34 14.58 9.77
CA GLU A 5 10.17 15.23 10.79
C GLU A 5 11.65 14.81 10.69
N MET A 6 11.91 13.56 10.28
CA MET A 6 13.27 13.06 10.03
C MET A 6 13.87 13.55 8.69
N GLY A 7 13.14 14.33 7.89
CA GLY A 7 13.61 14.88 6.63
C GLY A 7 13.72 13.87 5.49
N PHE A 8 12.89 12.82 5.48
CA PHE A 8 12.91 11.84 4.39
C PHE A 8 12.32 12.46 3.12
N ASN A 9 13.15 12.57 2.08
CA ASN A 9 12.73 13.06 0.76
C ASN A 9 12.07 11.97 -0.10
N ILE A 10 12.37 10.69 0.19
CA ILE A 10 11.83 9.53 -0.51
C ILE A 10 11.55 8.44 0.53
N TYR A 11 10.39 7.83 0.44
CA TYR A 11 10.05 6.64 1.20
C TYR A 11 9.77 5.48 0.23
N ARG A 12 10.62 4.46 0.27
CA ARG A 12 10.45 3.24 -0.53
C ARG A 12 9.80 2.16 0.32
N MET A 13 8.67 1.65 -0.14
CA MET A 13 7.99 0.50 0.47
C MET A 13 7.50 -0.48 -0.59
N SER A 14 7.18 -1.70 -0.16
CA SER A 14 6.57 -2.71 -1.03
C SER A 14 5.04 -2.69 -0.91
N ILE A 15 4.38 -3.00 -2.03
CA ILE A 15 2.96 -3.34 -2.05
C ILE A 15 2.84 -4.83 -1.77
N SER A 16 1.98 -5.20 -0.84
CA SER A 16 1.75 -6.59 -0.44
C SER A 16 0.76 -7.22 -1.40
N TRP A 17 1.23 -8.20 -2.19
CA TRP A 17 0.38 -8.90 -3.16
C TRP A 17 -0.82 -9.56 -2.49
N SER A 18 -0.62 -10.25 -1.36
CA SER A 18 -1.69 -10.87 -0.58
C SER A 18 -2.72 -9.91 0.00
N ARG A 19 -2.47 -8.60 -0.02
CA ARG A 19 -3.47 -7.58 0.32
C ARG A 19 -4.37 -7.23 -0.87
N ILE A 20 -3.86 -7.35 -2.09
CA ILE A 20 -4.58 -7.03 -3.33
C ILE A 20 -5.24 -8.27 -3.92
N PHE A 21 -4.52 -9.40 -3.97
CA PHE A 21 -5.01 -10.72 -4.38
C PHE A 21 -4.66 -11.73 -3.28
N PRO A 22 -5.54 -11.93 -2.29
CA PRO A 22 -5.29 -12.79 -1.13
C PRO A 22 -4.88 -14.23 -1.47
N MET A 23 -5.55 -14.83 -2.45
CA MET A 23 -5.28 -16.17 -2.95
C MET A 23 -4.38 -16.14 -4.20
N GLY A 24 -4.34 -15.00 -4.90
CA GLY A 24 -3.44 -14.76 -6.03
C GLY A 24 -4.03 -15.13 -7.38
N ASP A 25 -5.24 -15.69 -7.40
CA ASP A 25 -5.98 -16.17 -8.57
C ASP A 25 -7.36 -15.50 -8.73
N GLU A 26 -7.69 -14.51 -7.88
CA GLU A 26 -8.95 -13.79 -8.00
C GLU A 26 -9.00 -12.95 -9.29
N GLU A 27 -10.14 -12.94 -9.98
CA GLU A 27 -10.32 -12.13 -11.20
C GLU A 27 -10.34 -10.62 -10.92
N GLN A 28 -10.71 -10.23 -9.70
CA GLN A 28 -10.85 -8.85 -9.26
C GLN A 28 -9.99 -8.59 -8.03
N PRO A 29 -9.36 -7.42 -7.93
CA PRO A 29 -8.56 -7.06 -6.76
C PRO A 29 -9.46 -6.80 -5.54
N ASN A 30 -8.87 -6.97 -4.36
CA ASN A 30 -9.48 -6.61 -3.10
C ASN A 30 -9.49 -5.08 -2.90
N GLU A 31 -10.66 -4.47 -3.06
CA GLU A 31 -10.87 -3.03 -2.94
C GLU A 31 -10.40 -2.45 -1.59
N ALA A 32 -10.60 -3.19 -0.49
CA ALA A 32 -10.12 -2.75 0.82
C ALA A 32 -8.58 -2.68 0.88
N GLY A 33 -7.91 -3.54 0.12
CA GLY A 33 -6.47 -3.54 -0.04
C GLY A 33 -5.96 -2.34 -0.84
N LEU A 34 -6.67 -1.98 -1.91
CA LEU A 34 -6.37 -0.79 -2.72
C LEU A 34 -6.58 0.49 -1.91
N ALA A 35 -7.74 0.65 -1.28
CA ALA A 35 -8.06 1.81 -0.46
C ALA A 35 -7.09 2.02 0.73
N PHE A 36 -6.42 0.96 1.19
CA PHE A 36 -5.34 1.10 2.18
C PHE A 36 -4.13 1.82 1.59
N TYR A 37 -3.68 1.44 0.39
CA TYR A 37 -2.51 2.08 -0.24
C TYR A 37 -2.83 3.50 -0.72
N ASP A 38 -4.06 3.77 -1.16
CA ASP A 38 -4.50 5.14 -1.46
C ASP A 38 -4.33 6.05 -0.23
N ARG A 39 -4.71 5.59 0.96
CA ARG A 39 -4.52 6.33 2.22
C ARG A 39 -3.06 6.46 2.65
N VAL A 40 -2.17 5.56 2.20
CA VAL A 40 -0.75 5.62 2.54
C VAL A 40 -0.01 6.61 1.65
N PHE A 41 -0.46 6.79 0.41
CA PHE A 41 0.17 7.68 -0.57
C PHE A 41 -0.49 9.06 -0.67
N ALA A 42 -1.70 9.25 -0.13
CA ALA A 42 -2.36 10.54 0.02
C ALA A 42 -1.71 11.41 1.12
#